data_AF-A0A7Y8NQS2-F1
#
_entry.id   AF-A0A7Y8NQS2-F1
#
_cell.length_a   1.000
_cell.length_b   1.000
_cell.length_c   1.000
_cell.angle_alpha   90.00
_cell.angle_beta   90.00
_cell.angle_gamma   90.00
#
_symmetry.space_group_name_H-M   'P 1'
#
loop_
_entity.id
_entity.type
_entity.pdbx_description
1 polymer ?
#
loop_
_entity_poly.entity_id
_entity_poly.type
_entity_poly.pdbx_seq_one_letter_code
_entity_poly.pdbx_strand_id
1 'polypeptide(L)'
;MRIVFLIILYLGIWSGLMAQNSNRSVDKIMLQIPESLTYSTKDIARYINSQFSTQNEKARAIFIWIARNIRYDMANMNVATSELNLVETNFKTLKTRKGVCTNYAELFNDIAGKVGIKSYVVSGYTKQHGVVDILSHAWCIVLIDEKWFMFDPTWGAGAVLNGRYIKQIDEKYYKATPKEFIESHMPFDPLWQLLPYPITNQEFYEIQSMVDGKKQYFNFKDSLAVYDHQSKIDQLISSNNRIEKNGVKNSLIFDRLQYNRQNLIYYRSKLAEEQLNLAVDLFNNGFAMLNKFVEYYNKQFIPLKSDAEIQQMIDTVETCFKSAHERLNSIKDPDAEIISTIKQINKSIEGATVSFEEMKAFLKKYFNTRKVFRKSLFYKFTHVGVSMNKNQ
;
A
#
# COMPACT_ATOMS: atom_id res chain seq x y z
N MET A 1 42.96 29.99 0.22
CA MET A 1 42.25 28.99 1.04
C MET A 1 41.57 29.57 2.29
N ARG A 2 42.24 30.35 3.16
CA ARG A 2 41.63 30.88 4.40
C ARG A 2 40.41 31.80 4.20
N ILE A 3 40.41 32.64 3.16
CA ILE A 3 39.29 33.56 2.85
C ILE A 3 38.05 32.81 2.34
N VAL A 4 38.23 31.78 1.50
CA VAL A 4 37.14 30.92 1.01
C VAL A 4 36.51 30.12 2.17
N PHE A 5 37.33 29.66 3.12
CA PHE A 5 36.85 28.97 4.32
C PHE A 5 36.01 29.89 5.23
N LEU A 6 36.43 31.15 5.41
CA LEU A 6 35.68 32.14 6.20
C LEU A 6 34.35 32.53 5.53
N ILE A 7 34.31 32.68 4.20
CA ILE A 7 33.07 32.98 3.46
C ILE A 7 32.08 31.79 3.54
N ILE A 8 32.55 30.55 3.42
CA ILE A 8 31.70 29.35 3.58
C ILE A 8 31.18 29.24 5.01
N LEU A 9 32.01 29.55 6.03
CA LEU A 9 31.59 29.56 7.43
C LEU A 9 30.54 30.65 7.70
N TYR A 10 30.71 31.84 7.12
CA TYR A 10 29.79 32.96 7.29
C TYR A 10 28.44 32.71 6.59
N LEU A 11 28.45 32.13 5.38
CA LEU A 11 27.23 31.70 4.67
C LEU A 11 26.50 30.57 5.42
N GLY A 12 27.24 29.62 6.01
CA GLY A 12 26.69 28.57 6.86
C GLY A 12 25.96 29.13 8.09
N ILE A 13 26.60 30.06 8.81
CA ILE A 13 26.02 30.70 10.00
C ILE A 13 24.78 31.53 9.65
N TRP A 14 24.82 32.28 8.54
CA TRP A 14 23.69 33.11 8.11
C TRP A 14 22.49 32.27 7.66
N SER A 15 22.71 31.17 6.94
CA SER A 15 21.65 30.24 6.55
C SER A 15 20.98 29.55 7.75
N GLY A 16 21.76 29.20 8.78
CA GLY A 16 21.25 28.62 10.02
C GLY A 16 20.39 29.60 10.84
N LEU A 17 20.81 30.86 10.94
CA LEU A 17 20.03 31.91 11.60
C LEU A 17 18.71 32.21 10.89
N MET A 18 18.71 32.24 9.56
CA MET A 18 17.48 32.44 8.76
C MET A 18 16.51 31.27 8.91
N ALA A 19 17.01 30.03 8.91
CA ALA A 19 16.19 28.84 9.13
C ALA A 19 15.56 28.83 10.54
N GLN A 20 16.32 29.20 11.57
CA GLN A 20 15.81 29.25 12.95
C GLN A 20 14.76 30.36 13.13
N ASN A 21 14.95 31.52 12.49
CA ASN A 21 13.97 32.60 12.50
C ASN A 21 12.70 32.23 11.72
N SER A 22 12.83 31.56 10.57
CA SER A 22 11.69 31.04 9.81
C SER A 22 10.87 30.04 10.63
N ASN A 23 11.50 29.06 11.29
CA ASN A 23 10.79 28.10 12.13
C ASN A 23 9.96 28.75 13.24
N ARG A 24 10.52 29.77 13.93
CA ARG A 24 9.77 30.52 14.97
C ARG A 24 8.55 31.23 14.41
N SER A 25 8.64 31.75 13.18
CA SER A 25 7.49 32.40 12.52
C SER A 25 6.39 31.41 12.16
N VAL A 26 6.76 30.24 11.64
CA VAL A 26 5.83 29.14 11.36
C VAL A 26 5.14 28.67 12.64
N ASP A 27 5.92 28.45 13.71
CA ASP A 27 5.39 28.02 15.01
C ASP A 27 4.35 28.99 15.54
N LYS A 28 4.63 30.31 15.48
CA LYS A 28 3.71 31.34 15.95
C LYS A 28 2.37 31.27 15.23
N ILE A 29 2.37 31.09 13.91
CA ILE A 29 1.15 30.98 13.09
C ILE A 29 0.40 29.68 13.40
N MET A 30 1.11 28.56 13.53
CA MET A 30 0.50 27.26 13.79
C MET A 30 -0.04 27.11 15.21
N LEU A 31 0.50 27.85 16.19
CA LEU A 31 -0.07 27.93 17.53
C LEU A 31 -1.39 28.71 17.57
N GLN A 32 -1.74 29.44 16.50
CA GLN A 32 -2.94 30.25 16.38
C GLN A 32 -3.98 29.69 15.40
N ILE A 33 -3.77 28.48 14.87
CA ILE A 33 -4.75 27.84 14.00
C ILE A 33 -6.12 27.75 14.69
N PRO A 34 -7.22 28.18 14.04
CA PRO A 34 -8.56 28.07 14.62
C PRO A 34 -8.92 26.64 14.97
N GLU A 35 -9.42 26.41 16.19
CA GLU A 35 -9.75 25.07 16.69
C GLU A 35 -10.70 24.31 15.76
N SER A 36 -11.68 24.99 15.15
CA SER A 36 -12.60 24.38 14.19
C SER A 36 -11.92 23.70 13.00
N LEU A 37 -10.71 24.12 12.62
CA LEU A 37 -9.94 23.56 11.51
C LEU A 37 -9.08 22.36 11.93
N THR A 38 -9.06 22.00 13.21
CA THR A 38 -8.11 21.03 13.77
C THR A 38 -8.69 19.63 13.99
N TYR A 39 -9.92 19.37 13.52
CA TYR A 39 -10.61 18.09 13.66
C TYR A 39 -10.53 17.19 12.42
N SER A 40 -9.93 17.68 11.33
CA SER A 40 -9.65 16.86 10.14
C SER A 40 -8.27 17.20 9.57
N THR A 41 -7.58 16.19 9.05
CA THR A 41 -6.28 16.41 8.38
C THR A 41 -6.41 17.25 7.12
N LYS A 42 -7.59 17.21 6.47
CA LYS A 42 -7.91 18.03 5.29
C LYS A 42 -7.96 19.53 5.62
N ASP A 43 -8.57 19.90 6.73
CA ASP A 43 -8.69 21.32 7.11
C ASP A 43 -7.38 21.88 7.65
N ILE A 44 -6.62 21.09 8.42
CA ILE A 44 -5.25 21.43 8.82
C ILE A 44 -4.37 21.65 7.59
N ALA A 45 -4.39 20.73 6.62
CA ALA A 45 -3.62 20.86 5.39
C ALA A 45 -4.03 22.09 4.57
N ARG A 46 -5.33 22.41 4.48
CA ARG A 46 -5.83 23.61 3.79
C ARG A 46 -5.32 24.89 4.46
N TYR A 47 -5.33 24.93 5.79
CA TYR A 47 -4.77 26.05 6.54
C TYR A 47 -3.26 26.19 6.30
N ILE A 48 -2.51 25.10 6.40
CA ILE A 48 -1.06 25.10 6.13
C ILE A 48 -0.76 25.61 4.71
N ASN A 49 -1.50 25.15 3.69
CA ASN A 49 -1.32 25.62 2.31
C ASN A 49 -1.71 27.08 2.10
N SER A 50 -2.59 27.67 2.93
CA SER A 50 -2.93 29.10 2.82
C SER A 50 -1.92 30.01 3.52
N GLN A 51 -1.18 29.48 4.50
CA GLN A 51 -0.19 30.24 5.26
C GLN A 51 1.24 30.10 4.72
N PHE A 52 1.58 28.95 4.13
CA PHE A 52 2.96 28.61 3.80
C PHE A 52 3.12 28.13 2.37
N SER A 53 4.20 28.57 1.73
CA SER A 53 4.48 28.23 0.33
C SER A 53 5.56 27.16 0.20
N THR A 54 6.58 27.16 1.07
CA THR A 54 7.73 26.27 0.93
C THR A 54 7.51 24.91 1.61
N GLN A 55 8.16 23.86 1.10
CA GLN A 55 8.10 22.52 1.72
C GLN A 55 8.67 22.54 3.15
N ASN A 56 9.71 23.34 3.41
CA ASN A 56 10.31 23.48 4.74
C ASN A 56 9.32 24.05 5.77
N GLU A 57 8.64 25.15 5.44
CA GLU A 57 7.66 25.77 6.33
C GLU A 57 6.47 24.85 6.56
N LYS A 58 5.97 24.19 5.51
CA LYS A 58 4.87 23.22 5.62
C LYS A 58 5.26 22.02 6.48
N ALA A 59 6.44 21.44 6.29
CA ALA A 59 6.94 20.35 7.14
C ALA A 59 7.10 20.79 8.60
N ARG A 60 7.60 22.01 8.84
CA ARG A 60 7.65 22.59 10.19
C ARG A 60 6.27 22.73 10.80
N ALA A 61 5.32 23.26 10.04
CA ALA A 61 3.96 23.49 10.48
C ALA A 61 3.27 22.20 10.91
N ILE A 62 3.44 21.12 10.14
CA ILE A 62 2.90 19.80 10.47
C ILE A 62 3.55 19.28 11.77
N PHE A 63 4.89 19.26 11.83
CA PHE A 63 5.64 18.75 12.98
C PHE A 63 5.23 19.44 14.28
N ILE A 64 5.30 20.78 14.30
CA ILE A 64 5.05 21.55 15.53
C ILE A 64 3.59 21.44 15.96
N TRP A 65 2.65 21.43 15.01
CA TRP A 65 1.24 21.32 15.33
C TRP A 65 0.93 19.97 15.96
N ILE A 66 1.44 18.86 15.40
CA ILE A 66 1.24 17.52 15.99
C ILE A 66 1.91 17.44 17.36
N ALA A 67 3.20 17.80 17.45
CA ALA A 67 3.97 17.71 18.69
C ALA A 67 3.38 18.56 19.83
N ARG A 68 2.68 19.66 19.49
CA ARG A 68 1.97 20.51 20.45
C ARG A 68 0.54 20.05 20.73
N ASN A 69 -0.16 19.36 19.85
CA ASN A 69 -1.59 19.12 20.04
C ASN A 69 -1.93 17.68 20.39
N ILE A 70 -1.02 16.73 20.16
CA ILE A 70 -1.23 15.33 20.51
C ILE A 70 -0.42 14.98 21.76
N ARG A 71 -1.03 14.24 22.69
CA ARG A 71 -0.39 13.70 23.89
C ARG A 71 -0.16 12.20 23.75
N TYR A 72 0.96 11.72 24.27
CA TYR A 72 1.28 10.30 24.21
C TYR A 72 0.30 9.47 25.05
N ASP A 73 -0.30 8.45 24.44
CA ASP A 73 -1.28 7.57 25.07
C ASP A 73 -0.60 6.36 25.72
N MET A 74 -0.04 6.58 26.92
CA MET A 74 0.66 5.52 27.67
C MET A 74 -0.22 4.31 27.97
N ALA A 75 -1.55 4.48 28.09
CA ALA A 75 -2.46 3.39 28.40
C ALA A 75 -2.59 2.40 27.24
N ASN A 76 -2.36 2.85 26.01
CA ASN A 76 -2.50 2.05 24.79
C ASN A 76 -1.15 1.77 24.10
N MET A 77 -0.01 2.08 24.73
CA MET A 77 1.32 1.96 24.09
C MET A 77 1.69 0.54 23.65
N ASN A 78 1.09 -0.48 24.27
CA ASN A 78 1.34 -1.89 23.95
C ASN A 78 0.27 -2.51 23.02
N VAL A 79 -0.73 -1.72 22.61
CA VAL A 79 -1.82 -2.23 21.77
C VAL A 79 -1.37 -2.21 20.31
N ALA A 80 -1.35 -3.38 19.68
CA ALA A 80 -1.10 -3.49 18.24
C ALA A 80 -2.21 -2.75 17.48
N THR A 81 -1.88 -1.64 16.82
CA THR A 81 -2.81 -0.92 15.96
C THR A 81 -2.96 -1.65 14.64
N SER A 82 -4.18 -2.09 14.30
CA SER A 82 -4.47 -2.63 12.97
C SER A 82 -4.53 -1.49 11.93
N GLU A 83 -3.85 -1.67 10.79
CA GLU A 83 -3.75 -0.67 9.71
C GLU A 83 -5.08 -0.43 8.94
N LEU A 84 -6.15 -1.16 9.27
CA LEU A 84 -7.29 -1.32 8.38
C LEU A 84 -8.23 -0.10 8.29
N ASN A 85 -8.03 0.97 9.10
CA ASN A 85 -8.75 2.22 8.91
C ASN A 85 -7.96 3.47 9.36
N LEU A 86 -7.04 3.93 8.51
CA LEU A 86 -6.24 5.14 8.76
C LEU A 86 -7.10 6.40 8.93
N VAL A 87 -8.20 6.54 8.18
CA VAL A 87 -9.08 7.72 8.26
C VAL A 87 -9.73 7.80 9.64
N GLU A 88 -10.31 6.70 10.12
CA GLU A 88 -10.91 6.63 11.44
C GLU A 88 -9.86 6.80 12.54
N THR A 89 -8.67 6.21 12.38
CA THR A 89 -7.56 6.34 13.33
C THR A 89 -7.10 7.79 13.47
N ASN A 90 -6.91 8.50 12.36
CA ASN A 90 -6.54 9.91 12.37
C ASN A 90 -7.66 10.78 12.95
N PHE A 91 -8.91 10.52 12.58
CA PHE A 91 -10.07 11.22 13.15
C PHE A 91 -10.14 11.04 14.67
N LYS A 92 -9.98 9.81 15.17
CA LYS A 92 -9.95 9.50 16.60
C LYS A 92 -8.81 10.24 17.29
N THR A 93 -7.60 10.21 16.74
CA THR A 93 -6.42 10.90 17.29
C THR A 93 -6.64 12.41 17.37
N LEU A 94 -7.20 13.01 16.32
CA LEU A 94 -7.54 14.44 16.30
C LEU A 94 -8.62 14.78 17.32
N LYS A 95 -9.66 13.95 17.45
CA LYS A 95 -10.76 14.15 18.40
C LYS A 95 -10.32 14.00 19.85
N THR A 96 -9.53 12.98 20.18
CA THR A 96 -9.10 12.69 21.55
C THR A 96 -7.84 13.46 21.96
N ARG A 97 -7.09 13.99 20.99
CA ARG A 97 -5.76 14.58 21.18
C ARG A 97 -4.76 13.62 21.83
N LYS A 98 -4.93 12.31 21.59
CA LYS A 98 -4.12 11.25 22.16
C LYS A 98 -3.77 10.21 21.11
N GLY A 99 -2.55 9.68 21.17
CA GLY A 99 -2.10 8.59 20.32
C GLY A 99 -0.75 8.01 20.74
N VAL A 100 -0.38 6.89 20.14
CA VAL A 100 0.94 6.26 20.24
C VAL A 100 1.79 6.61 19.02
N CYS A 101 3.05 6.18 18.95
CA CYS A 101 3.99 6.56 17.90
C CYS A 101 3.44 6.42 16.47
N THR A 102 2.75 5.32 16.16
CA THR A 102 2.08 5.11 14.87
C THR A 102 1.05 6.20 14.57
N ASN A 103 0.25 6.64 15.55
CA ASN A 103 -0.74 7.70 15.33
C ASN A 103 -0.09 9.06 15.01
N TYR A 104 1.03 9.37 15.68
CA TYR A 104 1.78 10.60 15.40
C TYR A 104 2.36 10.57 13.97
N ALA A 105 2.97 9.44 13.57
CA ALA A 105 3.56 9.26 12.26
C ALA A 105 2.49 9.27 11.14
N GLU A 106 1.40 8.52 11.31
CA GLU A 106 0.31 8.49 10.32
C GLU A 106 -0.39 9.84 10.18
N LEU A 107 -0.58 10.57 11.28
CA LEU A 107 -1.14 11.91 11.23
C LEU A 107 -0.22 12.88 10.49
N PHE A 108 1.09 12.80 10.73
CA PHE A 108 2.08 13.59 10.01
C PHE A 108 2.05 13.26 8.52
N ASN A 109 2.12 11.98 8.17
CA ASN A 109 2.17 11.49 6.80
C ASN A 109 0.91 11.87 6.01
N ASP A 110 -0.26 11.74 6.62
CA ASP A 110 -1.55 12.05 6.00
C ASP A 110 -1.75 13.56 5.75
N ILE A 111 -1.20 14.42 6.62
CA ILE A 111 -1.19 15.87 6.38
C ILE A 111 -0.12 16.23 5.35
N ALA A 112 1.08 15.63 5.42
CA ALA A 112 2.17 15.84 4.47
C ALA A 112 1.71 15.57 3.02
N GLY A 113 1.06 14.43 2.77
CA GLY A 113 0.50 14.11 1.46
C GLY A 113 -0.51 15.15 0.97
N LYS A 114 -1.39 15.66 1.85
CA LYS A 114 -2.39 16.69 1.49
C LYS A 114 -1.80 18.08 1.23
N VAL A 115 -0.60 18.37 1.74
CA VAL A 115 0.12 19.61 1.43
C VAL A 115 1.12 19.46 0.28
N GLY A 116 1.12 18.30 -0.39
CA GLY A 116 1.95 18.01 -1.55
C GLY A 116 3.38 17.63 -1.21
N ILE A 117 3.64 17.16 0.01
CA ILE A 117 4.96 16.68 0.43
C ILE A 117 4.95 15.15 0.45
N LYS A 118 5.90 14.56 -0.26
CA LYS A 118 6.09 13.10 -0.28
C LYS A 118 6.68 12.64 1.05
N SER A 119 6.02 11.69 1.69
CA SER A 119 6.38 11.15 3.00
C SER A 119 6.04 9.66 3.08
N TYR A 120 6.75 8.94 3.95
CA TYR A 120 6.45 7.56 4.31
C TYR A 120 6.46 7.40 5.82
N VAL A 121 5.55 6.58 6.35
CA VAL A 121 5.64 6.05 7.72
C VAL A 121 6.61 4.87 7.72
N VAL A 122 7.58 4.93 8.60
CA VAL A 122 8.60 3.90 8.79
C VAL A 122 8.56 3.40 10.22
N SER A 123 8.60 2.09 10.34
CA SER A 123 8.58 1.38 11.61
C SER A 123 9.91 0.69 11.85
N GLY A 124 10.30 0.61 13.12
CA GLY A 124 11.52 -0.04 13.54
C GLY A 124 11.57 -0.17 15.04
N TYR A 125 12.77 -0.05 15.59
CA TYR A 125 13.02 -0.03 17.02
C TYR A 125 14.04 1.05 17.34
N THR A 126 14.09 1.45 18.60
CA THR A 126 14.96 2.54 19.03
C THR A 126 15.98 2.08 20.06
N LYS A 127 16.98 2.92 20.29
CA LYS A 127 18.00 2.71 21.31
C LYS A 127 18.22 4.01 22.08
N GLN A 128 18.20 3.92 23.40
CA GLN A 128 18.49 5.03 24.30
C GLN A 128 19.57 4.60 25.29
N HIS A 129 20.58 5.44 25.51
CA HIS A 129 21.71 5.14 26.40
C HIS A 129 22.40 3.79 26.09
N GLY A 130 22.47 3.43 24.81
CA GLY A 130 23.06 2.16 24.36
C GLY A 130 22.15 0.94 24.51
N VAL A 131 20.94 1.09 25.05
CA VAL A 131 20.00 -0.01 25.29
C VAL A 131 18.85 0.06 24.30
N VAL A 132 18.60 -1.05 23.58
CA VAL A 132 17.47 -1.17 22.65
C VAL A 132 16.16 -1.24 23.43
N ASP A 133 15.18 -0.46 22.99
CA ASP A 133 13.84 -0.42 23.58
C ASP A 133 13.11 -1.75 23.34
N ILE A 134 12.23 -2.10 24.27
CA ILE A 134 11.39 -3.32 24.20
C ILE A 134 10.16 -3.12 23.32
N LEU A 135 9.83 -1.87 22.97
CA LEU A 135 8.72 -1.54 22.08
C LEU A 135 9.21 -1.14 20.68
N SER A 136 8.44 -1.52 19.67
CA SER A 136 8.60 -0.98 18.33
C SER A 136 8.28 0.52 18.32
N HIS A 137 8.87 1.23 17.37
CA HIS A 137 8.62 2.65 17.17
C HIS A 137 8.28 2.97 15.72
N ALA A 138 7.60 4.10 15.50
CA ALA A 138 7.22 4.57 14.17
C ALA A 138 7.50 6.08 14.03
N TRP A 139 8.01 6.47 12.87
CA TRP A 139 8.38 7.83 12.51
C TRP A 139 8.11 8.09 11.02
N CYS A 140 8.40 9.30 10.56
CA CYS A 140 8.23 9.70 9.16
C CYS A 140 9.57 9.94 8.47
N ILE A 141 9.60 9.63 7.18
CA ILE A 141 10.67 10.00 6.27
C ILE A 141 10.06 10.89 5.19
N VAL A 142 10.66 12.06 4.96
CA VAL A 142 10.03 13.15 4.19
C VAL A 142 11.00 13.68 3.14
N LEU A 143 10.53 13.80 1.90
CA LEU A 143 11.28 14.41 0.79
C LEU A 143 11.06 15.92 0.80
N ILE A 144 12.11 16.68 1.08
CA ILE A 144 12.11 18.14 1.08
C ILE A 144 13.20 18.62 0.14
N ASP A 145 12.82 19.36 -0.91
CA ASP A 145 13.76 19.92 -1.89
C ASP A 145 14.75 18.85 -2.42
N GLU A 146 14.20 17.71 -2.86
CA GLU A 146 14.92 16.53 -3.39
C GLU A 146 15.85 15.79 -2.40
N LYS A 147 15.79 16.14 -1.11
CA LYS A 147 16.55 15.50 -0.05
C LYS A 147 15.63 14.83 0.96
N TRP A 148 16.02 13.65 1.41
CA TRP A 148 15.27 12.91 2.41
C TRP A 148 15.72 13.29 3.82
N PHE A 149 14.75 13.52 4.69
CA PHE A 149 14.95 13.84 6.10
C PHE A 149 14.03 12.99 6.98
N MET A 150 14.46 12.79 8.22
CA MET A 150 13.75 12.00 9.22
C MET A 150 13.00 12.93 10.18
N PHE A 151 11.78 12.54 10.54
CA PHE A 151 10.90 13.27 11.44
C PHE A 151 10.30 12.29 12.44
N ASP A 152 10.58 12.49 13.73
CA ASP A 152 9.86 11.79 14.79
C ASP A 152 8.96 12.77 15.55
N PRO A 153 7.69 12.92 15.14
CA PRO A 153 6.75 13.78 15.83
C PRO A 153 6.39 13.27 17.24
N THR A 154 6.68 12.02 17.58
CA THR A 154 6.41 11.43 18.90
C THR A 154 7.45 11.87 19.91
N TRP A 155 8.73 11.53 19.66
CA TRP A 155 9.82 11.94 20.55
C TRP A 155 10.07 13.45 20.46
N GLY A 156 9.73 14.07 19.32
CA GLY A 156 9.70 15.53 19.16
C GLY A 156 8.63 16.24 20.02
N ALA A 157 7.61 15.53 20.50
CA ALA A 157 6.56 16.08 21.36
C ALA A 157 6.91 16.04 22.85
N GLY A 158 7.77 15.11 23.26
CA GLY A 158 8.16 14.92 24.65
C GLY A 158 8.64 13.50 24.94
N ALA A 159 8.80 13.20 26.21
CA ALA A 159 9.32 11.92 26.70
C ALA A 159 8.49 11.38 27.87
N VAL A 160 8.56 10.07 28.09
CA VAL A 160 8.01 9.44 29.29
C VAL A 160 9.13 9.38 30.33
N LEU A 161 8.97 10.14 31.42
CA LEU A 161 9.92 10.17 32.54
C LEU A 161 9.20 9.72 33.80
N ASN A 162 9.77 8.73 34.50
CA ASN A 162 9.21 8.15 35.74
C ASN A 162 7.72 7.75 35.60
N GLY A 163 7.37 7.12 34.47
CA GLY A 163 5.99 6.67 34.20
C GLY A 163 5.01 7.80 33.90
N ARG A 164 5.48 9.03 33.61
CA ARG A 164 4.65 10.18 33.26
C ARG A 164 5.11 10.79 31.95
N TYR A 165 4.17 11.05 31.05
CA TYR A 165 4.45 11.80 29.83
C TYR A 165 4.69 13.28 30.15
N ILE A 166 5.89 13.76 29.83
CA ILE A 166 6.30 15.16 29.93
C ILE A 166 6.42 15.71 28.52
N LYS A 167 5.60 16.73 28.24
CA LYS A 167 5.59 17.40 26.96
C LYS A 167 6.75 18.39 26.89
N GLN A 168 7.62 18.22 25.91
CA GLN A 168 8.78 19.08 25.66
C GLN A 168 9.10 18.97 24.18
N ILE A 169 9.12 20.10 23.48
CA ILE A 169 9.51 20.10 22.07
C ILE A 169 11.00 19.84 21.97
N ASP A 170 11.36 18.79 21.24
CA ASP A 170 12.75 18.43 20.98
C ASP A 170 13.06 18.56 19.49
N GLU A 171 13.83 19.59 19.16
CA GLU A 171 14.22 19.95 17.80
C GLU A 171 15.09 18.90 17.13
N LYS A 172 15.75 18.01 17.89
CA LYS A 172 16.61 16.97 17.31
C LYS A 172 15.84 15.94 16.48
N TYR A 173 14.52 15.87 16.65
CA TYR A 173 13.63 14.98 15.89
C TYR A 173 12.87 15.69 14.77
N TYR A 174 13.15 16.98 14.55
CA TYR A 174 12.66 17.73 13.40
C TYR A 174 13.74 17.77 12.31
N LYS A 175 13.42 17.25 11.12
CA LYS A 175 14.26 17.34 9.92
C LYS A 175 15.71 16.83 10.15
N ALA A 176 15.86 15.72 10.87
CA ALA A 176 17.15 15.09 11.10
C ALA A 176 17.70 14.46 9.81
N THR A 177 19.01 14.41 9.64
CA THR A 177 19.60 13.67 8.51
C THR A 177 19.53 12.17 8.75
N PRO A 178 19.52 11.33 7.69
CA PRO A 178 19.56 9.87 7.84
C PRO A 178 20.72 9.38 8.71
N LYS A 179 21.90 10.04 8.59
CA LYS A 179 23.11 9.67 9.33
C LYS A 179 23.03 9.98 10.82
N GLU A 180 22.38 11.07 11.22
CA GLU A 180 22.17 11.41 12.63
C GLU A 180 21.07 10.52 13.23
N PHE A 181 20.01 10.28 12.47
CA PHE A 181 18.83 9.59 12.98
C PHE A 181 19.07 8.11 13.27
N ILE A 182 19.88 7.43 12.43
CA ILE A 182 20.22 6.01 12.58
C ILE A 182 21.00 5.69 13.86
N GLU A 183 21.54 6.69 14.58
CA GLU A 183 22.22 6.48 15.86
C GLU A 183 21.25 6.01 16.95
N SER A 184 19.96 6.35 16.81
CA SER A 184 18.91 6.02 17.79
C SER A 184 17.71 5.28 17.20
N HIS A 185 17.48 5.35 15.88
CA HIS A 185 16.31 4.76 15.22
C HIS A 185 16.72 3.79 14.13
N MET A 186 16.50 2.50 14.36
CA MET A 186 16.81 1.45 13.41
C MET A 186 15.52 0.97 12.72
N PRO A 187 15.32 1.24 11.41
CA PRO A 187 14.17 0.70 10.69
C PRO A 187 14.28 -0.82 10.59
N PHE A 188 13.14 -1.51 10.61
CA PHE A 188 13.15 -2.96 10.42
C PHE A 188 13.71 -3.33 9.05
N ASP A 189 13.24 -2.64 8.01
CA ASP A 189 13.71 -2.81 6.64
C ASP A 189 14.86 -1.81 6.35
N PRO A 190 16.07 -2.29 6.05
CA PRO A 190 17.24 -1.44 5.85
C PRO A 190 17.13 -0.47 4.67
N LEU A 191 16.18 -0.65 3.73
CA LEU A 191 15.87 0.34 2.70
C LEU A 191 15.66 1.73 3.30
N TRP A 192 14.94 1.79 4.42
CA TRP A 192 14.52 3.05 5.05
C TRP A 192 15.59 3.72 5.90
N GLN A 193 16.81 3.17 5.96
CA GLN A 193 17.93 3.90 6.54
C GLN A 193 18.33 5.08 5.67
N LEU A 194 18.08 4.99 4.36
CA LEU A 194 18.48 6.00 3.36
C LEU A 194 19.98 6.34 3.40
N LEU A 195 20.78 5.31 3.67
CA LEU A 195 22.22 5.39 3.69
C LEU A 195 22.80 4.64 2.47
N PRO A 196 23.85 5.18 1.84
CA PRO A 196 24.60 4.46 0.80
C PRO A 196 25.33 3.23 1.34
N TYR A 197 25.55 3.15 2.65
CA TYR A 197 26.17 2.02 3.34
C TYR A 197 25.35 1.72 4.60
N PRO A 198 24.21 1.02 4.47
CA PRO A 198 23.35 0.73 5.60
C PRO A 198 24.08 -0.09 6.67
N ILE A 199 23.70 0.12 7.92
CA ILE A 199 24.17 -0.69 9.04
C ILE A 199 23.28 -1.90 9.23
N THR A 200 23.85 -2.98 9.74
CA THR A 200 23.12 -4.18 10.13
C THR A 200 22.52 -4.03 11.52
N ASN A 201 21.58 -4.91 11.85
CA ASN A 201 21.04 -4.96 13.22
C ASN A 201 22.15 -5.26 14.23
N GLN A 202 23.19 -6.04 13.90
CA GLN A 202 24.32 -6.29 14.80
C GLN A 202 25.11 -5.01 15.11
N GLU A 203 25.47 -4.25 14.08
CA GLU A 203 26.27 -3.02 14.24
C GLU A 203 25.52 -1.95 15.03
N PHE A 204 24.18 -1.89 14.87
CA PHE A 204 23.35 -1.01 15.67
C PHE A 204 23.42 -1.35 17.17
N TYR A 205 23.59 -2.63 17.54
CA TYR A 205 23.79 -3.03 18.95
C TYR A 205 25.21 -2.74 19.45
N GLU A 206 26.24 -2.98 18.63
CA GLU A 206 27.64 -2.94 19.07
C GLU A 206 28.23 -1.52 19.20
N ILE A 207 27.48 -0.47 18.84
CA ILE A 207 27.96 0.93 18.85
C ILE A 207 29.25 1.07 18.03
N GLN A 208 29.47 0.21 17.04
CA GLN A 208 30.61 0.33 16.16
C GLN A 208 30.30 1.41 15.14
N SER A 209 31.06 2.51 15.23
CA SER A 209 31.05 3.60 14.27
C SER A 209 31.23 3.05 12.85
N MET A 210 30.57 3.71 11.89
CA MET A 210 30.49 3.38 10.46
C MET A 210 31.86 3.31 9.74
N VAL A 211 32.74 2.42 10.17
CA VAL A 211 34.11 2.32 9.69
C VAL A 211 34.41 0.85 9.45
N ASP A 212 33.84 0.31 8.38
CA ASP A 212 34.57 -0.70 7.64
C ASP A 212 34.43 -0.43 6.15
N GLY A 213 35.57 -0.19 5.49
CA GLY A 213 35.67 0.16 4.06
C GLY A 213 35.30 -0.99 3.11
N LYS A 214 34.53 -1.97 3.60
CA LYS A 214 34.13 -3.20 2.91
C LYS A 214 32.62 -3.33 2.69
N LYS A 215 31.80 -2.38 3.17
CA LYS A 215 30.35 -2.45 2.97
C LYS A 215 29.97 -2.26 1.51
N GLN A 216 29.04 -3.10 1.05
CA GLN A 216 28.46 -2.96 -0.28
C GLN A 216 27.70 -1.64 -0.37
N TYR A 217 27.96 -0.90 -1.45
CA TYR A 217 27.19 0.30 -1.76
C TYR A 217 25.74 -0.07 -2.06
N PHE A 218 24.81 0.61 -1.40
CA PHE A 218 23.37 0.46 -1.55
C PHE A 218 22.78 1.76 -2.09
N ASN A 219 22.40 1.76 -3.36
CA ASN A 219 21.77 2.91 -3.98
C ASN A 219 20.29 3.01 -3.59
N PHE A 220 19.99 3.43 -2.37
CA PHE A 220 18.60 3.46 -1.88
C PHE A 220 17.62 4.24 -2.81
N LYS A 221 18.10 5.19 -3.63
CA LYS A 221 17.26 5.93 -4.58
C LYS A 221 16.68 5.03 -5.67
N ASP A 222 17.45 4.07 -6.20
CA ASP A 222 16.92 3.12 -7.18
C ASP A 222 15.87 2.20 -6.55
N SER A 223 16.13 1.79 -5.32
CA SER A 223 15.29 0.85 -4.59
C SER A 223 13.98 1.51 -4.17
N LEU A 224 14.00 2.81 -3.83
CA LEU A 224 12.79 3.61 -3.62
C LEU A 224 11.99 3.80 -4.91
N ALA A 225 12.65 4.07 -6.05
CA ALA A 225 11.97 4.20 -7.33
C ALA A 225 11.27 2.90 -7.73
N VAL A 226 11.89 1.75 -7.47
CA VAL A 226 11.25 0.44 -7.66
C VAL A 226 10.10 0.24 -6.66
N TYR A 227 10.32 0.55 -5.37
CA TYR A 227 9.32 0.39 -4.31
C TYR A 227 8.00 1.12 -4.62
N ASP A 228 8.08 2.33 -5.18
CA ASP A 228 6.91 3.15 -5.52
C ASP A 228 6.02 2.56 -6.61
N HIS A 229 6.56 1.67 -7.44
CA HIS A 229 5.83 1.02 -8.53
C HIS A 229 5.46 -0.43 -8.24
N GLN A 230 5.87 -0.96 -7.08
CA GLN A 230 5.58 -2.33 -6.68
C GLN A 230 4.14 -2.49 -6.18
N SER A 231 3.57 -3.67 -6.43
CA SER A 231 2.35 -4.09 -5.73
C SER A 231 2.63 -4.21 -4.22
N LYS A 232 1.59 -4.12 -3.38
CA LYS A 232 1.75 -4.32 -1.93
C LYS A 232 2.36 -5.68 -1.60
N ILE A 233 2.03 -6.71 -2.38
CA ILE A 233 2.60 -8.06 -2.28
C ILE A 233 4.12 -8.02 -2.52
N ASP A 234 4.56 -7.39 -3.60
CA ASP A 234 6.00 -7.30 -3.94
C ASP A 234 6.78 -6.42 -2.94
N GLN A 235 6.16 -5.37 -2.42
CA GLN A 235 6.73 -4.56 -1.33
C GLN A 235 6.95 -5.42 -0.08
N LEU A 236 5.97 -6.23 0.33
CA LEU A 236 6.08 -7.11 1.50
C LEU A 236 7.16 -8.19 1.30
N ILE A 237 7.20 -8.82 0.12
CA ILE A 237 8.21 -9.84 -0.22
C ILE A 237 9.61 -9.22 -0.19
N SER A 238 9.82 -8.11 -0.90
CA SER A 238 11.13 -7.48 -0.96
C SER A 238 11.58 -6.93 0.39
N SER A 239 10.64 -6.42 1.20
CA SER A 239 10.90 -5.98 2.57
C SER A 239 11.34 -7.15 3.46
N ASN A 240 10.60 -8.27 3.47
CA ASN A 240 10.98 -9.46 4.24
C ASN A 240 12.38 -9.95 3.87
N ASN A 241 12.69 -10.06 2.58
CA ASN A 241 14.01 -10.50 2.12
C ASN A 241 15.13 -9.60 2.65
N ARG A 242 14.92 -8.27 2.66
CA ARG A 242 15.90 -7.31 3.20
C ARG A 242 16.00 -7.39 4.72
N ILE A 243 14.88 -7.52 5.43
CA ILE A 243 14.83 -7.65 6.90
C ILE A 243 15.58 -8.92 7.33
N GLU A 244 15.29 -10.07 6.71
CA GLU A 244 15.94 -11.36 7.01
C GLU A 244 17.45 -11.29 6.74
N LYS A 245 17.86 -10.72 5.60
CA LYS A 245 19.27 -10.52 5.26
C LYS A 245 20.00 -9.59 6.25
N ASN A 246 19.29 -8.63 6.85
CA ASN A 246 19.85 -7.71 7.84
C ASN A 246 20.01 -8.33 9.25
N GLY A 247 19.48 -9.55 9.44
CA GLY A 247 19.62 -10.37 10.64
C GLY A 247 18.53 -10.14 11.69
N VAL A 248 17.93 -11.20 12.21
CA VAL A 248 16.88 -11.14 13.26
C VAL A 248 17.53 -11.16 14.63
N LYS A 249 17.69 -9.98 15.27
CA LYS A 249 18.44 -9.81 16.54
C LYS A 249 17.59 -9.67 17.79
N ASN A 250 16.30 -9.43 17.65
CA ASN A 250 15.36 -9.28 18.76
C ASN A 250 13.96 -9.75 18.34
N SER A 251 13.07 -9.87 19.32
CA SER A 251 11.68 -10.27 19.11
C SER A 251 10.93 -9.29 18.20
N LEU A 252 11.22 -7.99 18.27
CA LEU A 252 10.55 -6.97 17.44
C LEU A 252 10.75 -7.21 15.94
N ILE A 253 11.96 -7.60 15.52
CA ILE A 253 12.24 -7.94 14.12
C ILE A 253 11.49 -9.22 13.72
N PHE A 254 11.46 -10.22 14.59
CA PHE A 254 10.71 -11.46 14.36
C PHE A 254 9.21 -11.17 14.21
N ASP A 255 8.64 -10.39 15.13
CA ASP A 255 7.23 -9.99 15.12
C ASP A 255 6.90 -9.21 13.86
N ARG A 256 7.80 -8.33 13.40
CA ARG A 256 7.63 -7.63 12.12
C ARG A 256 7.59 -8.60 10.93
N LEU A 257 8.46 -9.61 10.89
CA LEU A 257 8.44 -10.61 9.82
C LEU A 257 7.13 -11.41 9.84
N GLN A 258 6.64 -11.80 11.01
CA GLN A 258 5.33 -12.47 11.12
C GLN A 258 4.20 -11.58 10.66
N TYR A 259 4.19 -10.31 11.09
CA TYR A 259 3.22 -9.32 10.65
C TYR A 259 3.21 -9.16 9.12
N ASN A 260 4.38 -9.04 8.50
CA ASN A 260 4.49 -8.94 7.04
C ASN A 260 3.99 -10.22 6.34
N ARG A 261 4.26 -11.41 6.89
CA ARG A 261 3.78 -12.70 6.34
C ARG A 261 2.25 -12.82 6.43
N GLN A 262 1.65 -12.40 7.54
CA GLN A 262 0.19 -12.37 7.67
C GLN A 262 -0.45 -11.39 6.68
N ASN A 263 0.14 -10.20 6.51
CA ASN A 263 -0.32 -9.26 5.50
C ASN A 263 -0.16 -9.82 4.08
N LEU A 264 0.93 -10.54 3.80
CA LEU A 264 1.15 -11.17 2.50
C LEU A 264 0.02 -12.16 2.19
N ILE A 265 -0.37 -13.00 3.15
CA ILE A 265 -1.51 -13.91 3.04
C ILE A 265 -2.80 -13.13 2.79
N TYR A 266 -3.07 -12.09 3.58
CA TYR A 266 -4.25 -11.24 3.43
C TYR A 266 -4.37 -10.63 2.03
N TYR A 267 -3.33 -9.95 1.53
CA TYR A 267 -3.36 -9.30 0.22
C TYR A 267 -3.43 -10.31 -0.94
N ARG A 268 -2.82 -11.49 -0.80
CA ARG A 268 -2.96 -12.58 -1.77
C ARG A 268 -4.39 -13.11 -1.83
N SER A 269 -5.00 -13.35 -0.66
CA SER A 269 -6.38 -13.83 -0.56
C SER A 269 -7.34 -12.81 -1.16
N LYS A 270 -7.18 -11.52 -0.82
CA LYS A 270 -7.96 -10.43 -1.40
C LYS A 270 -7.85 -10.37 -2.93
N LEU A 271 -6.63 -10.44 -3.48
CA LEU A 271 -6.44 -10.41 -4.94
C LEU A 271 -7.04 -11.65 -5.61
N ALA A 272 -6.93 -12.82 -4.98
CA ALA A 272 -7.50 -14.06 -5.47
C ALA A 272 -9.04 -13.99 -5.48
N GLU A 273 -9.68 -13.48 -4.42
CA GLU A 273 -11.12 -13.21 -4.36
C GLU A 273 -11.57 -12.24 -5.46
N GLU A 274 -10.82 -11.15 -5.70
CA GLU A 274 -11.12 -10.21 -6.78
C GLU A 274 -11.09 -10.90 -8.16
N GLN A 275 -10.06 -11.70 -8.45
CA GLN A 275 -10.01 -12.45 -9.72
C GLN A 275 -11.10 -13.52 -9.82
N LEU A 276 -11.42 -14.17 -8.71
CA LEU A 276 -12.47 -15.18 -8.63
C LEU A 276 -13.84 -14.59 -8.95
N ASN A 277 -14.18 -13.46 -8.32
CA ASN A 277 -15.43 -12.75 -8.57
C ASN A 277 -15.55 -12.33 -10.04
N LEU A 278 -14.48 -11.78 -10.62
CA LEU A 278 -14.44 -11.44 -12.05
C LEU A 278 -14.63 -12.67 -12.95
N ALA A 279 -14.02 -13.80 -12.60
CA ALA A 279 -14.18 -15.05 -13.35
C ALA A 279 -15.62 -15.56 -13.30
N VAL A 280 -16.25 -15.52 -12.12
CA VAL A 280 -17.65 -15.92 -11.92
C VAL A 280 -18.59 -15.02 -12.71
N ASP A 281 -18.39 -13.71 -12.68
CA ASP A 281 -19.20 -12.76 -13.44
C ASP A 281 -19.08 -12.98 -14.96
N LEU A 282 -17.86 -13.19 -15.45
CA LEU A 282 -17.61 -13.51 -16.86
C LEU A 282 -18.28 -14.83 -17.26
N PHE A 283 -18.15 -15.87 -16.44
CA PHE A 283 -18.79 -17.16 -16.69
C PHE A 283 -20.31 -17.05 -16.71
N ASN A 284 -20.92 -16.40 -15.71
CA ASN A 284 -22.37 -16.21 -15.62
C ASN A 284 -22.90 -15.41 -16.81
N ASN A 285 -22.20 -14.36 -17.23
CA ASN A 285 -22.55 -13.57 -18.41
C ASN A 285 -22.47 -14.41 -19.68
N GLY A 286 -21.37 -15.15 -19.88
CA GLY A 286 -21.20 -16.06 -21.02
C GLY A 286 -22.28 -17.15 -21.04
N PHE A 287 -22.61 -17.71 -19.88
CA PHE A 287 -23.65 -18.73 -19.74
C PHE A 287 -25.05 -18.19 -20.05
N ALA A 288 -25.37 -16.98 -19.58
CA ALA A 288 -26.63 -16.31 -19.92
C ALA A 288 -26.72 -16.02 -21.43
N MET A 289 -25.62 -15.61 -22.06
CA MET A 289 -25.56 -15.42 -23.51
C MET A 289 -25.72 -16.74 -24.27
N LEU A 290 -25.11 -17.83 -23.78
CA LEU A 290 -25.28 -19.17 -24.33
C LEU A 290 -26.73 -19.63 -24.27
N ASN A 291 -27.41 -19.43 -23.13
CA ASN A 291 -28.82 -19.78 -23.00
C ASN A 291 -29.71 -18.99 -23.97
N LYS A 292 -29.44 -17.69 -24.16
CA LYS A 292 -30.14 -16.88 -25.16
C LYS A 292 -29.89 -17.41 -26.57
N PHE A 293 -28.66 -17.83 -26.87
CA PHE A 293 -28.34 -18.46 -28.17
C PHE A 293 -29.09 -19.78 -28.34
N VAL A 294 -29.11 -20.64 -27.32
CA VAL A 294 -29.81 -21.94 -27.35
C VAL A 294 -31.32 -21.75 -27.49
N GLU A 295 -31.91 -20.75 -26.83
CA GLU A 295 -33.31 -20.39 -27.03
C GLU A 295 -33.59 -19.96 -28.48
N TYR A 296 -32.73 -19.12 -29.04
CA TYR A 296 -32.82 -18.68 -30.43
C TYR A 296 -32.63 -19.84 -31.43
N TYR A 297 -31.72 -20.76 -31.14
CA TYR A 297 -31.52 -22.01 -31.86
C TYR A 297 -32.76 -22.90 -31.81
N ASN A 298 -33.36 -23.08 -30.62
CA ASN A 298 -34.58 -23.85 -30.44
C ASN A 298 -35.80 -23.23 -31.16
N LYS A 299 -35.79 -21.91 -31.37
CA LYS A 299 -36.74 -21.19 -32.24
C LYS A 299 -36.35 -21.23 -33.73
N GLN A 300 -35.39 -22.07 -34.11
CA GLN A 300 -34.91 -22.25 -35.48
C GLN A 300 -34.41 -20.95 -36.14
N PHE A 301 -33.77 -20.09 -35.33
CA PHE A 301 -33.28 -18.77 -35.71
C PHE A 301 -34.37 -17.82 -36.23
N ILE A 302 -35.49 -17.78 -35.50
CA ILE A 302 -36.59 -16.84 -35.71
C ILE A 302 -36.63 -15.86 -34.52
N PRO A 303 -36.62 -14.52 -34.75
CA PRO A 303 -36.61 -13.83 -36.04
C PRO A 303 -35.27 -13.95 -36.79
N LEU A 304 -35.32 -13.88 -38.13
CA LEU A 304 -34.13 -14.00 -38.98
C LEU A 304 -33.07 -12.93 -38.65
N LYS A 305 -31.83 -13.38 -38.44
CA LYS A 305 -30.62 -12.56 -38.33
C LYS A 305 -29.63 -12.92 -39.43
N SER A 306 -28.71 -12.00 -39.74
CA SER A 306 -27.60 -12.27 -40.66
C SER A 306 -26.62 -13.30 -40.08
N ASP A 307 -25.88 -13.99 -40.96
CA ASP A 307 -24.87 -14.97 -40.53
C ASP A 307 -23.82 -14.34 -39.59
N ALA A 308 -23.45 -13.07 -39.83
CA ALA A 308 -22.54 -12.32 -38.98
C ALA A 308 -23.10 -12.07 -37.57
N GLU A 309 -24.37 -11.68 -37.45
CA GLU A 309 -25.03 -11.49 -36.16
C GLU A 309 -25.14 -12.81 -35.37
N ILE A 310 -25.40 -13.93 -36.06
CA ILE A 310 -25.47 -15.26 -35.43
C ILE A 310 -24.07 -15.70 -34.95
N GLN A 311 -23.03 -15.49 -35.76
CA GLN A 311 -21.65 -15.80 -35.39
C GLN A 311 -21.22 -14.96 -34.17
N GLN A 312 -21.52 -13.66 -34.17
CA GLN A 312 -21.18 -12.77 -33.07
C GLN A 312 -21.76 -13.24 -31.72
N MET A 313 -22.98 -13.79 -31.71
CA MET A 313 -23.57 -14.34 -30.48
C MET A 313 -22.71 -15.44 -29.86
N ILE A 314 -22.09 -16.30 -30.67
CA ILE A 314 -21.19 -17.36 -30.21
C ILE A 314 -19.81 -16.82 -29.86
N ASP A 315 -19.26 -15.89 -30.66
CA ASP A 315 -17.95 -15.28 -30.38
C ASP A 315 -17.93 -14.55 -29.03
N THR A 316 -19.06 -13.91 -28.66
CA THR A 316 -19.19 -13.26 -27.34
C THR A 316 -19.18 -14.27 -26.20
N VAL A 317 -19.80 -15.45 -26.36
CA VAL A 317 -19.77 -16.52 -25.36
C VAL A 317 -18.35 -17.08 -25.22
N GLU A 318 -17.67 -17.34 -26.34
CA GLU A 318 -16.28 -17.83 -26.34
C GLU A 318 -15.34 -16.87 -25.61
N THR A 319 -15.48 -15.57 -25.88
CA THR A 319 -14.69 -14.52 -25.23
C THR A 319 -14.92 -14.54 -23.73
N CYS A 320 -16.18 -14.60 -23.28
CA CYS A 320 -16.51 -14.66 -21.85
C CYS A 320 -15.90 -15.90 -21.17
N PHE A 321 -16.06 -17.09 -21.75
CA PHE A 321 -15.52 -18.33 -21.16
C PHE A 321 -13.99 -18.35 -21.14
N LYS A 322 -13.34 -17.90 -22.22
CA LYS A 322 -11.89 -17.78 -22.28
C LYS A 322 -11.37 -16.79 -21.23
N SER A 323 -11.98 -15.61 -21.13
CA SER A 323 -11.59 -14.61 -20.13
C SER A 323 -11.85 -15.10 -18.70
N ALA A 324 -12.94 -15.84 -18.45
CA ALA A 324 -13.17 -16.46 -17.14
C ALA A 324 -12.04 -17.44 -16.77
N HIS A 325 -11.62 -18.28 -17.71
CA HIS A 325 -10.53 -19.23 -17.49
C HIS A 325 -9.17 -18.54 -17.30
N GLU A 326 -8.88 -17.49 -18.08
CA GLU A 326 -7.67 -16.67 -17.91
C GLU A 326 -7.61 -16.02 -16.52
N ARG A 327 -8.75 -15.53 -16.00
CA ARG A 327 -8.84 -14.97 -14.64
C ARG A 327 -8.53 -16.02 -13.58
N LEU A 328 -9.14 -17.21 -13.66
CA LEU A 328 -8.87 -18.31 -12.72
C LEU A 328 -7.39 -18.73 -12.74
N ASN A 329 -6.80 -18.86 -13.93
CA ASN A 329 -5.39 -19.24 -14.09
C ASN A 329 -4.40 -18.17 -13.64
N SER A 330 -4.85 -16.90 -13.53
CA SER A 330 -4.01 -15.80 -13.04
C SER A 330 -3.86 -15.76 -11.52
N ILE A 331 -4.70 -16.51 -10.79
CA ILE A 331 -4.65 -16.60 -9.32
C ILE A 331 -3.38 -17.34 -8.91
N LYS A 332 -2.55 -16.69 -8.09
CA LYS A 332 -1.27 -17.23 -7.59
C LYS A 332 -1.37 -17.58 -6.12
N ASP A 333 -0.81 -18.72 -5.73
CA ASP A 333 -0.76 -19.23 -4.36
C ASP A 333 -2.11 -19.14 -3.60
N PRO A 334 -3.23 -19.65 -4.16
CA PRO A 334 -4.53 -19.62 -3.47
C PRO A 334 -4.52 -20.50 -2.21
N ASP A 335 -5.31 -20.11 -1.21
CA ASP A 335 -5.56 -20.97 -0.05
C ASP A 335 -6.48 -22.15 -0.41
N ALA A 336 -6.67 -23.06 0.56
CA ALA A 336 -7.44 -24.28 0.36
C ALA A 336 -8.92 -24.04 -0.01
N GLU A 337 -9.53 -22.97 0.53
CA GLU A 337 -10.91 -22.61 0.25
C GLU A 337 -11.05 -22.11 -1.19
N ILE A 338 -10.16 -21.19 -1.60
CA ILE A 338 -10.11 -20.67 -2.96
C ILE A 338 -9.80 -21.79 -3.97
N ILE A 339 -8.88 -22.72 -3.65
CA ILE A 339 -8.60 -23.89 -4.50
C ILE A 339 -9.87 -24.72 -4.74
N SER A 340 -10.63 -24.98 -3.68
CA SER A 340 -11.89 -25.73 -3.78
C SER A 340 -12.88 -25.02 -4.70
N THR A 341 -13.03 -23.70 -4.54
CA THR A 341 -13.95 -22.89 -5.34
C THR A 341 -13.53 -22.81 -6.80
N ILE A 342 -12.24 -22.61 -7.09
CA ILE A 342 -11.69 -22.65 -8.46
C ILE A 342 -12.02 -23.98 -9.13
N LYS A 343 -11.84 -25.11 -8.42
CA LYS A 343 -12.15 -26.44 -8.94
C LYS A 343 -13.63 -26.60 -9.30
N GLN A 344 -14.53 -26.09 -8.46
CA GLN A 344 -15.98 -26.13 -8.73
C GLN A 344 -16.36 -25.29 -9.95
N ILE A 345 -15.81 -24.08 -10.06
CA ILE A 345 -16.08 -23.19 -11.21
C ILE A 345 -15.51 -23.79 -12.50
N ASN A 346 -14.28 -24.31 -12.48
CA ASN A 346 -13.70 -24.98 -13.65
C ASN A 346 -14.58 -26.14 -14.12
N LYS A 347 -15.12 -26.95 -13.21
CA LYS A 347 -16.07 -28.02 -13.56
C LYS A 347 -17.35 -27.48 -14.22
N SER A 348 -17.88 -26.36 -13.74
CA SER A 348 -19.04 -25.70 -14.36
C SER A 348 -18.73 -25.12 -15.74
N ILE A 349 -17.54 -24.52 -15.91
CA ILE A 349 -17.04 -24.03 -17.20
C ILE A 349 -16.88 -25.18 -18.19
N GLU A 350 -16.25 -26.28 -17.78
CA GLU A 350 -16.08 -27.48 -18.60
C GLU A 350 -17.44 -28.01 -19.08
N GLY A 351 -18.41 -28.13 -18.17
CA GLY A 351 -19.77 -28.55 -18.52
C GLY A 351 -20.44 -27.65 -19.56
N ALA A 352 -20.37 -26.33 -19.39
CA ALA A 352 -20.92 -25.37 -20.35
C ALA A 352 -20.16 -25.37 -21.69
N THR A 353 -18.85 -25.61 -21.65
CA THR A 353 -17.98 -25.64 -22.84
C THR A 353 -18.35 -26.81 -23.77
N VAL A 354 -18.75 -27.96 -23.22
CA VAL A 354 -19.22 -29.09 -24.03
C VAL A 354 -20.44 -28.70 -24.88
N SER A 355 -21.49 -28.16 -24.26
CA SER A 355 -22.68 -27.70 -24.99
C SER A 355 -22.36 -26.57 -25.97
N PHE A 356 -21.42 -25.70 -25.61
CA PHE A 356 -20.96 -24.61 -26.46
C PHE A 356 -20.26 -25.11 -27.73
N GLU A 357 -19.38 -26.11 -27.63
CA GLU A 357 -18.67 -26.69 -28.78
C GLU A 357 -19.62 -27.44 -29.73
N GLU A 358 -20.67 -28.09 -29.21
CA GLU A 358 -21.74 -28.66 -30.04
C GLU A 358 -22.44 -27.58 -30.87
N MET A 359 -22.73 -26.42 -30.27
CA MET A 359 -23.35 -25.29 -30.97
C MET A 359 -22.42 -24.68 -32.03
N LYS A 360 -21.11 -24.57 -31.75
CA LYS A 360 -20.11 -24.16 -32.74
C LYS A 360 -20.06 -25.12 -33.92
N ALA A 361 -20.06 -26.42 -33.66
CA ALA A 361 -20.08 -27.44 -34.71
C ALA A 361 -21.36 -27.35 -35.57
N PHE A 362 -22.52 -27.13 -34.95
CA PHE A 362 -23.77 -26.89 -35.66
C PHE A 362 -23.68 -25.64 -36.55
N LEU A 363 -23.24 -24.49 -36.02
CA LEU A 363 -23.13 -23.26 -36.78
C LEU A 363 -22.19 -23.37 -37.96
N LYS A 364 -21.04 -24.03 -37.78
CA LYS A 364 -20.11 -24.31 -38.89
C LYS A 364 -20.81 -25.06 -40.02
N LYS A 365 -21.61 -26.08 -39.70
CA LYS A 365 -22.42 -26.81 -40.69
C LYS A 365 -23.53 -25.95 -41.29
N TYR A 366 -24.20 -25.14 -40.47
CA TYR A 366 -25.27 -24.24 -40.87
C TYR A 366 -24.79 -23.21 -41.91
N PHE A 367 -23.67 -22.55 -41.65
CA PHE A 367 -23.11 -21.54 -42.55
C PHE A 367 -22.60 -22.14 -43.87
N ASN A 368 -22.01 -23.34 -43.83
CA ASN A 368 -21.57 -24.07 -45.03
C ASN A 368 -22.72 -24.64 -45.88
N THR A 369 -23.94 -24.68 -45.35
CA THR A 369 -25.11 -25.17 -46.09
C THR A 369 -25.78 -24.03 -46.86
N ARG A 370 -26.14 -24.26 -48.13
CA ARG A 370 -26.86 -23.26 -48.94
C ARG A 370 -28.13 -22.83 -48.22
N LYS A 371 -28.44 -21.51 -48.20
CA LYS A 371 -29.52 -20.90 -47.41
C LYS A 371 -30.86 -21.64 -47.53
N VAL A 372 -31.24 -22.08 -48.73
CA VAL A 372 -32.49 -22.81 -49.01
C VAL A 372 -32.60 -24.16 -48.29
N PHE A 373 -31.48 -24.81 -47.95
CA PHE A 373 -31.47 -26.11 -47.28
C PHE A 373 -31.25 -26.02 -45.76
N ARG A 374 -30.96 -24.83 -45.22
CA ARG A 374 -30.58 -24.67 -43.80
C ARG A 374 -31.69 -25.08 -42.83
N LYS A 375 -32.97 -24.87 -43.18
CA LYS A 375 -34.11 -25.31 -42.35
C LYS A 375 -34.12 -26.83 -42.09
N SER A 376 -33.61 -27.63 -43.03
CA SER A 376 -33.56 -29.09 -42.89
C SER A 376 -32.61 -29.57 -41.78
N LEU A 377 -31.65 -28.72 -41.37
CA LEU A 377 -30.65 -29.06 -40.36
C LEU A 377 -31.23 -29.15 -38.94
N PHE A 378 -32.33 -28.45 -38.66
CA PHE A 378 -32.97 -28.47 -37.34
C PHE A 378 -33.78 -29.75 -37.09
N TYR A 379 -34.24 -30.44 -38.14
CA TYR A 379 -35.04 -31.67 -38.00
C TYR A 379 -34.20 -32.90 -37.61
N LYS A 380 -32.87 -32.79 -37.66
CA LYS A 380 -31.93 -33.86 -37.26
C LYS A 380 -31.37 -33.69 -35.85
N PHE A 381 -31.61 -32.55 -35.20
CA PHE A 381 -31.12 -32.28 -33.85
C PHE A 381 -32.30 -32.23 -32.87
N THR A 382 -32.28 -33.08 -31.84
CA THR A 382 -33.23 -33.02 -30.73
C THR A 382 -32.99 -31.78 -29.87
N HIS A 383 -34.01 -31.36 -29.12
CA HIS A 383 -33.98 -30.20 -28.22
C HIS A 383 -32.70 -30.15 -27.38
N VAL A 384 -31.95 -29.04 -27.47
CA VAL A 384 -30.72 -28.84 -26.70
C VAL A 384 -31.08 -28.09 -25.43
N GLY A 385 -30.85 -28.73 -24.28
CA GLY A 385 -30.95 -28.12 -22.96
C GLY A 385 -29.57 -27.95 -22.36
N VAL A 386 -29.29 -26.76 -21.80
CA VAL A 386 -28.07 -26.53 -21.01
C VAL A 386 -28.42 -26.77 -19.54
N SER A 387 -28.05 -27.92 -19.00
CA SER A 387 -28.28 -28.24 -17.59
C SER A 387 -27.10 -27.76 -16.74
N MET A 388 -27.35 -26.90 -15.75
CA MET A 388 -26.46 -26.76 -14.60
C MET A 388 -26.81 -27.83 -13.56
N ASN A 389 -25.81 -28.49 -12.98
CA ASN A 389 -25.98 -29.08 -11.66
C ASN A 389 -26.27 -27.93 -10.69
N LYS A 390 -27.55 -27.74 -10.36
CA LYS A 390 -28.01 -26.82 -9.32
C LYS A 390 -27.62 -27.37 -7.95
N ASN A 391 -26.39 -27.16 -7.53
CA ASN A 391 -26.05 -27.23 -6.11
C ASN A 391 -25.58 -25.82 -5.70
N GLN A 392 -26.56 -25.03 -5.25
CA GLN A 392 -26.35 -23.83 -4.43
C GLN A 392 -25.90 -24.24 -3.03
#